data_AF-A0A2E0W435-F1
#
_entry.id   AF-A0A2E0W435-F1
#
_cell.length_a   1.000
_cell.length_b   1.000
_cell.length_c   1.000
_cell.angle_alpha   90.00
_cell.angle_beta   90.00
_cell.angle_gamma   90.00
#
_symmetry.space_group_name_H-M   'P 1'
#
loop_
_entity.id
_entity.type
_entity.pdbx_description
1 polymer ?
#
loop_
_entity_poly.entity_id
_entity_poly.type
_entity_poly.pdbx_seq_one_letter_code
_entity_poly.pdbx_strand_id
1 'polypeptide(L)'
;MINDDENKSNLIKSYSDIAPYIGLGTQLAITIVVMFFLGRWLDQKLDWTPILTITFSFIGGFGGIYNFIKTVLDLNERKKSKKNN
;
A
#
# COMPACT_ATOMS: atom_id res chain seq x y z
N MET A 1 -35.83 16.08 -10.26
CA MET A 1 -34.51 16.38 -9.65
C MET A 1 -34.07 15.33 -8.62
N ILE A 2 -34.57 14.09 -8.66
CA ILE A 2 -34.32 13.07 -7.60
C ILE A 2 -33.18 12.08 -7.93
N ASN A 3 -32.60 12.13 -9.13
CA ASN A 3 -31.56 11.17 -9.55
C ASN A 3 -30.11 11.55 -9.19
N ASP A 4 -29.81 12.83 -8.93
CA ASP A 4 -28.42 13.28 -8.72
C ASP A 4 -27.88 12.92 -7.33
N ASP A 5 -28.69 13.09 -6.28
CA ASP A 5 -28.29 12.82 -4.89
C ASP A 5 -28.12 11.31 -4.61
N GLU A 6 -28.99 10.47 -5.17
CA GLU A 6 -28.88 9.01 -5.05
C GLU A 6 -27.61 8.50 -5.73
N ASN A 7 -27.34 8.96 -6.96
CA ASN A 7 -26.14 8.58 -7.69
C ASN A 7 -24.91 8.98 -6.88
N LYS A 8 -24.80 10.26 -6.48
CA LYS A 8 -23.67 10.78 -5.69
C LYS A 8 -23.44 10.01 -4.39
N SER A 9 -24.49 9.61 -3.68
CA SER A 9 -24.38 8.82 -2.45
C SER A 9 -23.81 7.42 -2.69
N ASN A 10 -24.19 6.76 -3.79
CA ASN A 10 -23.65 5.46 -4.18
C ASN A 10 -22.20 5.56 -4.65
N LEU A 11 -21.84 6.64 -5.37
CA LEU A 11 -20.45 6.93 -5.74
C LEU A 11 -19.57 7.08 -4.50
N ILE A 12 -19.99 7.88 -3.51
CA ILE A 12 -19.23 8.13 -2.28
C ILE A 12 -19.05 6.84 -1.47
N LYS A 13 -20.10 6.00 -1.35
CA LYS A 13 -19.99 4.70 -0.67
C LYS A 13 -19.01 3.77 -1.36
N SER A 14 -19.09 3.67 -2.69
CA SER A 14 -18.18 2.83 -3.48
C SER A 14 -16.72 3.30 -3.35
N TYR A 15 -16.49 4.62 -3.37
CA TYR A 15 -15.18 5.22 -3.11
C TYR A 15 -14.67 4.91 -1.69
N SER A 16 -15.53 5.03 -0.68
CA SER A 16 -15.17 4.71 0.71
C SER A 16 -14.82 3.23 0.91
N ASP A 17 -15.40 2.33 0.12
CA ASP A 17 -15.10 0.89 0.15
C ASP A 17 -13.73 0.57 -0.45
N ILE A 18 -13.32 1.28 -1.50
CA ILE A 18 -12.03 1.05 -2.18
C ILE A 18 -10.88 1.90 -1.61
N ALA A 19 -11.18 3.04 -0.96
CA ALA A 19 -10.17 3.96 -0.42
C ALA A 19 -9.12 3.29 0.48
N PRO A 20 -9.46 2.34 1.38
CA PRO A 20 -8.47 1.65 2.20
C PRO A 20 -7.47 0.84 1.34
N TYR A 21 -7.94 0.17 0.28
CA TYR A 21 -7.08 -0.63 -0.60
C TYR A 21 -6.14 0.24 -1.42
N ILE A 22 -6.63 1.38 -1.90
CA ILE A 22 -5.80 2.37 -2.59
C ILE A 22 -4.73 2.92 -1.63
N GLY A 23 -5.10 3.29 -0.41
CA GLY A 23 -4.16 3.77 0.61
C GLY A 23 -3.04 2.76 0.92
N LEU A 24 -3.39 1.47 1.01
CA LEU A 24 -2.40 0.41 1.21
C LEU A 24 -1.45 0.24 0.01
N GLY A 25 -1.98 0.30 -1.22
CA GLY A 25 -1.17 0.23 -2.43
C GLY A 25 -0.21 1.42 -2.54
N THR A 26 -0.68 2.62 -2.21
CA THR A 26 0.15 3.83 -2.14
C THR A 26 1.23 3.70 -1.07
N GLN A 27 0.91 3.18 0.11
CA GLN A 27 1.89 2.94 1.18
C GLN A 27 2.98 1.95 0.75
N LEU A 28 2.62 0.87 0.05
CA LEU A 28 3.57 -0.08 -0.51
C LEU A 28 4.49 0.60 -1.53
N ALA A 29 3.93 1.36 -2.47
CA ALA A 29 4.70 2.08 -3.49
C ALA A 29 5.69 3.06 -2.84
N ILE A 30 5.25 3.85 -1.85
CA ILE A 30 6.12 4.76 -1.08
C ILE A 30 7.25 3.98 -0.42
N THR A 31 6.94 2.85 0.23
CA THR A 31 7.94 2.03 0.93
C THR A 31 9.02 1.52 -0.03
N ILE A 32 8.62 1.01 -1.20
CA ILE A 32 9.54 0.50 -2.22
C ILE A 32 10.41 1.64 -2.77
N VAL A 33 9.81 2.77 -3.11
CA VAL A 33 10.55 3.95 -3.62
C VAL A 33 11.55 4.44 -2.60
N VAL A 34 11.15 4.59 -1.33
CA VAL A 34 12.04 5.04 -0.25
C VAL A 34 13.19 4.05 -0.06
N MET A 35 12.93 2.75 0.05
CA MET A 35 13.97 1.72 0.21
C MET A 35 14.93 1.66 -0.99
N PHE A 36 14.42 1.81 -2.20
CA PHE A 36 15.23 1.84 -3.42
C PHE A 36 16.18 3.04 -3.44
N PHE A 37 15.67 4.24 -3.17
CA PHE A 37 16.51 5.45 -3.12
C PHE A 37 17.51 5.41 -1.95
N LEU A 38 17.11 4.84 -0.81
CA LEU A 38 18.02 4.61 0.31
C LEU A 38 19.17 3.67 -0.08
N GLY A 39 18.85 2.53 -0.72
CA GLY A 39 19.85 1.58 -1.20
C GLY A 39 20.79 2.21 -2.22
N ARG A 40 20.25 2.97 -3.18
CA ARG A 40 21.03 3.68 -4.20
C ARG A 40 21.97 4.73 -3.60
N TRP A 41 21.49 5.50 -2.63
CA TRP A 41 22.31 6.50 -1.95
C TRP A 41 23.42 5.85 -1.13
N LEU A 42 23.15 4.69 -0.54
CA LEU A 42 24.11 3.95 0.26
C LEU A 42 25.20 3.29 -0.63
N ASP A 43 24.81 2.71 -1.77
CA ASP A 43 25.75 2.19 -2.78
C ASP A 43 26.67 3.30 -3.30
N GLN A 44 26.14 4.49 -3.61
CA GLN A 44 26.93 5.64 -4.07
C GLN A 44 27.96 6.12 -3.03
N LYS A 45 27.69 5.94 -1.74
CA LYS A 45 28.59 6.40 -0.68
C LYS A 45 29.67 5.38 -0.34
N LEU A 46 29.43 4.10 -0.63
CA LEU A 46 30.35 3.01 -0.30
C LEU A 46 31.25 2.61 -1.47
N ASP A 47 31.02 3.12 -2.70
CA ASP A 47 31.65 2.65 -3.95
C ASP A 47 31.49 1.14 -4.20
N TRP A 48 30.61 0.49 -3.44
CA TRP A 48 30.24 -0.89 -3.66
C TRP A 48 29.28 -0.89 -4.87
N THR A 49 29.59 -1.73 -5.85
CA THR A 49 28.68 -2.11 -6.95
C THR A 49 27.26 -2.38 -6.40
N PRO A 50 26.18 -2.36 -7.21
CA PRO A 50 24.80 -2.08 -6.76
C PRO A 50 24.14 -3.19 -5.90
N ILE A 51 24.86 -3.71 -4.93
CA ILE A 51 24.59 -4.86 -4.07
C ILE A 51 23.69 -4.41 -2.94
N LEU A 52 23.93 -3.25 -2.31
CA LEU A 52 23.01 -2.76 -1.28
C LEU A 52 21.68 -2.36 -1.90
N THR A 53 21.64 -1.75 -3.08
CA THR A 53 20.38 -1.47 -3.78
C THR A 53 19.60 -2.75 -4.04
N ILE A 54 20.26 -3.81 -4.50
CA ILE A 54 19.61 -5.12 -4.71
C ILE A 54 19.07 -5.67 -3.39
N THR A 55 19.91 -5.76 -2.34
CA THR A 55 19.49 -6.28 -1.03
C THR A 55 18.36 -5.47 -0.41
N PHE A 56 18.45 -4.13 -0.41
CA PHE A 56 17.40 -3.25 0.10
C PHE A 56 16.14 -3.29 -0.75
N SER A 57 16.24 -3.46 -2.08
CA SER A 57 15.06 -3.62 -2.93
C SER A 57 14.36 -4.95 -2.66
N PHE A 58 15.11 -6.03 -2.45
CA PHE A 58 14.55 -7.32 -2.06
C PHE A 58 13.90 -7.25 -0.67
N ILE A 59 14.57 -6.67 0.32
CA ILE A 59 14.02 -6.53 1.68
C ILE A 59 12.81 -5.59 1.68
N GLY A 60 12.90 -4.44 1.02
CA GLY A 60 11.81 -3.47 0.91
C GLY A 60 10.62 -4.02 0.12
N GLY A 61 10.88 -4.78 -0.95
CA GLY A 61 9.87 -5.46 -1.74
C GLY A 61 9.18 -6.58 -0.96
N PHE A 62 9.93 -7.54 -0.41
CA PHE A 62 9.37 -8.64 0.37
C PHE A 62 8.68 -8.15 1.64
N GLY A 63 9.33 -7.26 2.40
CA GLY A 63 8.76 -6.68 3.62
C GLY A 63 7.51 -5.84 3.34
N GLY A 64 7.54 -5.03 2.29
CA GLY A 64 6.40 -4.24 1.84
C GLY A 64 5.21 -5.13 1.44
N ILE A 65 5.45 -6.13 0.59
CA ILE A 65 4.39 -7.06 0.12
C ILE A 65 3.83 -7.88 1.29
N TYR A 66 4.69 -8.39 2.18
CA TYR A 66 4.24 -9.13 3.36
C TYR A 66 3.33 -8.28 4.24
N ASN A 67 3.73 -7.03 4.52
CA ASN A 67 2.94 -6.10 5.31
C ASN A 67 1.62 -5.73 4.61
N PHE A 68 1.66 -5.53 3.29
CA PHE A 68 0.48 -5.25 2.47
C PHE A 68 -0.54 -6.40 2.57
N ILE A 69 -0.13 -7.64 2.28
CA ILE A 69 -1.02 -8.81 2.33
C ILE A 69 -1.60 -8.98 3.74
N LYS A 70 -0.76 -8.89 4.78
CA LYS A 70 -1.21 -9.01 6.17
C LYS A 70 -2.26 -7.95 6.52
N THR A 71 -2.05 -6.70 6.09
CA THR A 71 -2.96 -5.59 6.40
C THR A 71 -4.27 -5.72 5.62
N VAL A 72 -4.23 -6.16 4.36
CA VAL A 72 -5.43 -6.45 3.56
C VAL A 72 -6.27 -7.55 4.21
N LEU A 73 -5.64 -8.62 4.70
CA LEU A 73 -6.33 -9.71 5.39
C LEU A 73 -7.02 -9.23 6.68
N ASP A 74 -6.31 -8.46 7.51
CA ASP A 74 -6.84 -7.88 8.75
C ASP A 74 -8.01 -6.91 8.49
N LEU A 75 -7.92 -6.06 7.45
CA LEU A 75 -9.03 -5.20 7.02
C LEU A 75 -10.26 -5.99 6.60
N ASN A 76 -10.06 -7.10 5.88
CA ASN A 76 -11.16 -7.96 5.46
C ASN A 76 -11.86 -8.62 6.66
N GLU A 77 -11.10 -9.10 7.65
CA GLU A 77 -11.66 -9.65 8.89
C GLU A 77 -12.45 -8.61 9.69
N ARG A 78 -11.92 -7.38 9.82
CA ARG A 78 -12.62 -6.27 10.47
C ARG A 78 -13.91 -5.89 9.76
N LYS A 79 -13.90 -5.86 8.41
CA LYS A 79 -15.10 -5.58 7.60
C LYS A 79 -16.16 -6.67 7.80
N LYS A 80 -15.76 -7.93 7.91
CA LYS A 80 -16.66 -9.07 8.15
C LYS A 80 -17.28 -9.02 9.56
N SER A 81 -16.49 -8.69 10.59
CA SER A 81 -16.99 -8.55 11.97
C SER A 81 -17.99 -7.39 12.12
N LYS A 82 -17.73 -6.25 11.48
CA LYS A 82 -18.63 -5.08 11.52
C LYS A 82 -19.97 -5.29 10.80
N LYS A 83 -20.07 -6.30 9.91
CA LYS A 83 -21.31 -6.66 9.21
C LYS A 83 -22.22 -7.60 10.03
N ASN A 84 -21.67 -8.27 11.05
CA ASN A 84 -22.37 -9.29 11.85
C ASN A 84 -22.89 -8.78 13.21
N ASN A 85 -22.65 -7.51 13.53
CA ASN A 85 -23.21 -6.78 14.68
C ASN A 85 -24.12 -5.66 14.17
#